data_AF-A0A945FB64-F1
#
_entry.id   AF-A0A945FB64-F1
#
_cell.length_a   1.000
_cell.length_b   1.000
_cell.length_c   1.000
_cell.angle_alpha   90.00
_cell.angle_beta   90.00
_cell.angle_gamma   90.00
#
_symmetry.space_group_name_H-M   'P 1'
#
loop_
_entity.id
_entity.type
_entity.pdbx_description
1 polymer ?
#
loop_
_entity_poly.entity_id
_entity_poly.type
_entity_poly.pdbx_seq_one_letter_code
_entity_poly.pdbx_strand_id
1 'polypeptide(L)'
;MKHFGKLYVWVALGIMMVLPLLYMDYGSKEYPELNKAIRVVRYMSAEHQLQRSAFTYIHPEGRPEQFVAWVFSPIGSAIWPPVEGGGEFSREEEKMIQKTGMPFLPSGVSLVPDKPDMDKGQQVVVRGDDERQMMIVEGYLDPQGAPVLVKEWRFPLGGKAD
;
A
#
# COMPACT_ATOMS: atom_id res chain seq x y z
N MET A 1 -44.10 25.92 -16.31
CA MET A 1 -43.14 25.32 -15.33
C MET A 1 -43.22 23.77 -15.34
N LYS A 2 -42.93 23.10 -16.46
CA LYS A 2 -42.86 21.61 -16.54
C LYS A 2 -41.62 21.06 -17.28
N HIS A 3 -40.82 21.93 -17.89
CA HIS A 3 -39.64 21.53 -18.68
C HIS A 3 -38.34 21.41 -17.85
N PHE A 4 -38.24 22.06 -16.69
CA PHE A 4 -37.02 22.06 -15.87
C PHE A 4 -36.78 20.75 -15.11
N GLY A 5 -37.84 20.03 -14.72
CA GLY A 5 -37.71 18.77 -13.97
C GLY A 5 -37.11 17.63 -14.81
N LYS A 6 -37.41 17.56 -16.11
CA LYS A 6 -36.86 16.52 -17.00
C LYS A 6 -35.37 16.72 -17.23
N LEU A 7 -34.92 17.96 -17.48
CA LEU A 7 -33.50 18.26 -17.72
C LEU A 7 -32.63 17.92 -16.50
N TYR A 8 -33.12 18.20 -15.30
CA TYR A 8 -32.41 17.89 -14.05
C TYR A 8 -32.23 16.39 -13.83
N VAL A 9 -33.24 15.59 -14.19
CA VAL A 9 -33.17 14.12 -14.08
C VAL A 9 -32.12 13.56 -15.05
N TRP A 10 -32.04 14.04 -16.28
CA TRP A 10 -31.03 13.60 -17.25
C TRP A 10 -29.60 14.01 -16.86
N VAL A 11 -29.42 15.20 -16.29
CA VAL A 11 -28.12 15.66 -15.76
C VAL A 11 -27.71 14.82 -14.54
N ALA A 12 -28.62 14.57 -13.61
CA ALA A 12 -28.35 13.73 -12.44
C ALA A 12 -28.03 12.28 -12.85
N LEU A 13 -28.75 11.71 -13.81
CA LEU A 13 -28.49 10.36 -14.33
C LEU A 13 -27.12 10.28 -15.01
N GLY A 14 -26.76 11.31 -15.78
CA GLY A 14 -25.44 11.43 -16.41
C GLY A 14 -24.31 11.49 -15.39
N ILE A 15 -24.43 12.31 -14.35
CA ILE A 15 -23.44 12.41 -13.27
C ILE A 15 -23.34 11.08 -12.51
N MET A 16 -24.46 10.41 -12.24
CA MET A 16 -24.49 9.10 -11.57
C MET A 16 -23.83 7.99 -12.40
N MET A 17 -23.85 8.09 -13.72
CA MET A 17 -23.18 7.14 -14.62
C MET A 17 -21.66 7.36 -14.72
N VAL A 18 -21.18 8.60 -14.51
CA VAL A 18 -19.75 8.95 -14.58
C VAL A 18 -19.06 8.77 -13.22
N LEU A 19 -19.80 8.87 -12.11
CA LEU A 19 -19.28 8.65 -10.75
C LEU A 19 -18.53 7.30 -10.57
N PRO A 20 -19.00 6.16 -11.09
CA PRO A 20 -18.27 4.89 -11.05
C PRO A 20 -16.97 4.90 -11.87
N LEU A 21 -16.88 5.69 -12.94
CA LEU A 21 -15.67 5.81 -13.76
C LEU A 21 -14.57 6.62 -13.05
N LEU A 22 -14.96 7.58 -12.20
CA LEU A 22 -14.02 8.34 -11.36
C LEU A 22 -13.52 7.53 -10.15
N TYR A 23 -14.27 6.50 -9.73
CA TYR A 23 -13.91 5.60 -8.63
C TYR A 23 -13.26 4.29 -9.08
N MET A 24 -12.96 4.15 -10.37
CA MET A 24 -12.24 2.99 -10.88
C MET A 24 -10.77 3.13 -10.46
N ASP A 25 -10.42 2.44 -9.36
CA ASP A 25 -9.05 2.17 -8.91
C ASP A 25 -8.34 1.29 -9.94
N TYR A 26 -8.12 1.84 -11.14
CA TYR A 26 -7.33 1.22 -12.18
C TYR A 26 -5.88 1.34 -11.71
N GLY A 27 -5.39 0.34 -10.98
CA GLY A 27 -3.96 0.19 -10.74
C GLY A 27 -3.26 0.30 -12.08
N SER A 28 -2.59 1.42 -12.32
CA SER A 28 -2.04 1.72 -13.65
C SER A 28 -1.03 0.61 -13.97
N LYS A 29 -1.21 -0.08 -15.10
CA LYS A 29 -0.23 -1.08 -15.57
C LYS A 29 1.13 -0.44 -15.91
N GLU A 30 1.22 0.87 -15.84
CA GLU A 30 2.34 1.70 -16.25
C GLU A 30 3.60 1.48 -15.41
N TYR A 31 3.46 1.15 -14.12
CA TYR A 31 4.59 0.93 -13.21
C TYR A 31 4.50 -0.43 -12.51
N PRO A 32 4.76 -1.55 -13.21
CA PRO A 32 4.52 -2.89 -12.69
C PRO A 32 5.32 -3.19 -11.41
N GLU A 33 6.58 -2.77 -11.32
CA GLU A 33 7.43 -3.01 -10.15
C GLU A 33 7.00 -2.17 -8.94
N LEU A 34 6.64 -0.90 -9.12
CA LEU A 34 6.07 -0.09 -8.03
C LEU A 34 4.76 -0.69 -7.53
N ASN A 35 3.88 -1.17 -8.41
CA ASN A 35 2.64 -1.83 -8.01
C ASN A 35 2.89 -3.16 -7.25
N LYS A 36 3.92 -3.92 -7.60
CA LYS A 36 4.32 -5.10 -6.83
C LYS A 36 4.83 -4.71 -5.44
N ALA A 37 5.70 -3.71 -5.35
CA ALA A 37 6.21 -3.21 -4.07
C ALA A 37 5.09 -2.65 -3.18
N ILE A 38 4.12 -1.91 -3.73
CA ILE A 38 2.93 -1.47 -2.99
C ILE A 38 2.10 -2.67 -2.49
N ARG A 39 1.98 -3.74 -3.29
CA ARG A 39 1.32 -5.00 -2.84
C ARG A 39 2.04 -5.65 -1.67
N VAL A 40 3.37 -5.58 -1.60
CA VAL A 40 4.15 -6.03 -0.43
C VAL A 40 3.76 -5.22 0.80
N VAL A 41 3.71 -3.90 0.71
CA VAL A 41 3.28 -3.03 1.84
C VAL A 41 1.85 -3.35 2.26
N ARG A 42 0.94 -3.57 1.29
CA ARG A 42 -0.45 -3.95 1.56
C ARG A 42 -0.57 -5.33 2.21
N TYR A 43 0.28 -6.28 1.83
CA TYR A 43 0.37 -7.59 2.46
C TYR A 43 0.83 -7.45 3.92
N MET A 44 1.95 -6.78 4.18
CA MET A 44 2.50 -6.62 5.53
C MET A 44 1.57 -5.86 6.48
N SER A 45 0.80 -4.88 5.98
CA SER A 45 -0.18 -4.11 6.76
C SER A 45 -1.58 -4.73 6.82
N ALA A 46 -1.78 -5.92 6.25
CA ALA A 46 -3.07 -6.60 6.32
C ALA A 46 -3.34 -7.14 7.72
N GLU A 47 -4.60 -7.07 8.17
CA GLU A 47 -5.01 -7.45 9.53
C GLU A 47 -4.49 -8.83 9.96
N HIS A 48 -4.66 -9.84 9.10
CA HIS A 48 -4.22 -11.20 9.38
C HIS A 48 -2.69 -11.34 9.48
N GLN A 49 -1.91 -10.51 8.78
CA GLN A 49 -0.45 -10.49 8.94
C GLN A 49 -0.06 -9.80 10.24
N LEU A 50 -0.70 -8.69 10.56
CA LEU A 50 -0.46 -7.95 11.80
C LEU A 50 -0.77 -8.82 13.03
N GLN A 51 -1.90 -9.53 13.03
CA GLN A 51 -2.29 -10.47 14.10
C GLN A 51 -1.31 -11.63 14.29
N ARG A 52 -0.60 -12.04 13.23
CA ARG A 52 0.40 -13.11 13.27
C ARG A 52 1.82 -12.61 13.57
N SER A 53 1.98 -11.29 13.68
CA SER A 53 3.27 -10.64 13.94
C SER A 53 3.39 -10.19 15.40
N ALA A 54 4.59 -9.75 15.78
CA ALA A 54 4.79 -9.12 17.09
C ALA A 54 4.17 -7.70 17.19
N PHE A 55 3.68 -7.12 16.08
CA PHE A 55 3.19 -5.74 16.06
C PHE A 55 2.08 -5.51 17.08
N THR A 56 1.04 -6.36 17.08
CA THR A 56 -0.13 -6.20 17.97
C THR A 56 0.21 -6.37 19.44
N TYR A 57 1.27 -7.10 19.76
CA TYR A 57 1.76 -7.24 21.13
C TYR A 57 2.54 -6.00 21.60
N ILE A 58 3.36 -5.41 20.72
CA ILE A 58 4.18 -4.23 21.03
C ILE A 58 3.34 -2.94 21.00
N HIS A 59 2.39 -2.87 20.07
CA HIS A 59 1.55 -1.69 19.80
C HIS A 59 0.06 -2.10 19.85
N PRO A 60 -0.51 -2.29 21.05
CA PRO A 60 -1.90 -2.75 21.19
C PRO A 60 -2.93 -1.76 20.63
N GLU A 61 -2.60 -0.46 20.63
CA GLU A 61 -3.44 0.60 20.03
C GLU A 61 -3.46 0.55 18.50
N GLY A 62 -2.47 -0.10 17.88
CA GLY A 62 -2.45 -0.38 16.45
C GLY A 62 -2.50 0.85 15.55
N ARG A 63 -1.68 1.88 15.82
CA ARG A 63 -1.68 3.11 15.03
C ARG A 63 -0.84 2.99 13.73
N PRO A 64 -1.27 3.60 12.60
CA PRO A 64 -0.52 3.59 11.35
C PRO A 64 0.95 4.02 11.46
N GLU A 65 1.25 5.12 12.16
CA GLU A 65 2.63 5.61 12.33
C GLU A 65 3.49 4.62 13.13
N GLN A 66 2.90 3.98 14.14
CA GLN A 66 3.56 2.93 14.91
C GLN A 66 3.89 1.72 14.02
N PHE A 67 2.98 1.35 13.11
CA PHE A 67 3.26 0.29 12.14
C PHE A 67 4.44 0.62 11.25
N VAL A 68 4.52 1.84 10.72
CA VAL A 68 5.66 2.28 9.90
C VAL A 68 6.96 2.22 10.72
N ALA A 69 6.99 2.83 11.90
CA ALA A 69 8.17 2.79 12.76
C ALA A 69 8.61 1.35 13.09
N TRP A 70 7.65 0.47 13.37
CA TRP A 70 7.92 -0.92 13.72
C TRP A 70 8.38 -1.75 12.52
N VAL A 71 7.71 -1.67 11.36
CA VAL A 71 8.00 -2.53 10.21
C VAL A 71 9.40 -2.26 9.65
N PHE A 72 9.90 -1.03 9.78
CA PHE A 72 11.28 -0.64 9.42
C PHE A 72 12.29 -0.79 10.57
N SER A 73 11.88 -1.25 11.74
CA SER A 73 12.79 -1.58 12.85
C SER A 73 13.52 -2.90 12.61
N PRO A 74 14.62 -3.22 13.33
CA PRO A 74 15.28 -4.53 13.23
C PRO A 74 14.36 -5.73 13.46
N ILE A 75 13.33 -5.58 14.30
CA ILE A 75 12.35 -6.63 14.57
C ILE A 75 11.38 -6.77 13.40
N GLY A 76 10.90 -5.65 12.85
CA GLY A 76 9.98 -5.64 11.71
C GLY A 76 10.64 -6.09 10.42
N SER A 77 11.89 -5.68 10.16
CA SER A 77 12.62 -6.06 8.95
C SER A 77 12.84 -7.57 8.84
N ALA A 78 12.91 -8.28 9.98
CA ALA A 78 13.08 -9.74 10.01
C ALA A 78 11.87 -10.52 9.46
N ILE A 79 10.70 -9.88 9.35
CA ILE A 79 9.49 -10.51 8.80
C ILE A 79 9.17 -10.03 7.38
N TRP A 80 10.04 -9.23 6.77
CA TRP A 80 9.82 -8.74 5.42
C TRP A 80 9.78 -9.91 4.44
N PRO A 81 8.93 -9.83 3.40
CA PRO A 81 8.96 -10.83 2.36
C PRO A 81 10.30 -10.83 1.62
N PRO A 82 10.68 -11.99 1.06
CA PRO A 82 11.94 -12.13 0.33
C PRO A 82 12.00 -11.25 -0.92
N VAL A 83 13.23 -10.92 -1.33
CA VAL A 83 13.50 -10.15 -2.56
C VAL A 83 13.49 -11.08 -3.77
N GLU A 84 12.82 -10.69 -4.86
CA GLU A 84 12.78 -11.43 -6.13
C GLU A 84 14.20 -11.66 -6.66
N GLY A 85 14.63 -12.92 -6.76
CA GLY A 85 15.97 -13.25 -7.23
C GLY A 85 17.10 -12.82 -6.29
N GLY A 86 16.80 -12.56 -5.01
CA GLY A 86 17.78 -12.17 -3.98
C GLY A 86 18.77 -13.27 -3.60
N GLY A 87 18.60 -14.49 -4.09
CA GLY A 87 19.49 -15.62 -3.85
C GLY A 87 19.25 -16.36 -2.53
N GLU A 88 18.26 -15.92 -1.74
CA GLU A 88 17.84 -16.60 -0.50
C GLU A 88 17.20 -17.96 -0.76
N PHE A 89 16.58 -18.14 -1.93
CA PHE A 89 15.84 -19.34 -2.32
C PHE A 89 16.22 -19.77 -3.75
N SER A 90 16.12 -21.07 -4.03
CA SER A 90 16.16 -21.59 -5.40
C SER A 90 14.91 -21.16 -6.20
N ARG A 91 14.97 -21.24 -7.53
CA ARG A 91 13.83 -20.88 -8.41
C ARG A 91 12.60 -21.75 -8.13
N GLU A 92 12.81 -23.01 -7.77
CA GLU A 92 11.76 -23.95 -7.42
C GLU A 92 11.10 -23.57 -6.08
N GLU A 93 11.89 -23.20 -5.07
CA GLU A 93 11.41 -22.73 -3.77
C GLU A 93 10.65 -21.40 -3.90
N GLU A 94 11.17 -20.44 -4.66
CA GLU A 94 10.47 -19.17 -4.93
C GLU A 94 9.09 -19.42 -5.54
N LYS A 95 8.98 -20.31 -6.53
CA LYS A 95 7.69 -20.69 -7.13
C LYS A 95 6.74 -21.32 -6.11
N MET A 96 7.25 -22.08 -5.14
CA MET A 96 6.43 -22.67 -4.09
C MET A 96 5.94 -21.61 -3.10
N ILE A 97 6.79 -20.65 -2.72
CA ILE A 97 6.40 -19.53 -1.86
C ILE A 97 5.35 -18.67 -2.55
N GLN A 98 5.52 -18.34 -3.83
CA GLN A 98 4.54 -17.55 -4.58
C GLN A 98 3.15 -18.22 -4.62
N LYS A 99 3.07 -19.55 -4.65
CA LYS A 99 1.80 -20.29 -4.58
C LYS A 99 1.08 -20.13 -3.24
N THR A 100 1.79 -19.75 -2.17
CA THR A 100 1.17 -19.46 -0.87
C THR A 100 0.45 -18.11 -0.84
N GLY A 101 0.62 -17.29 -1.89
CA GLY A 101 0.10 -15.93 -1.95
C GLY A 101 0.98 -14.87 -1.28
N MET A 102 2.15 -15.26 -0.74
CA MET A 102 3.15 -14.30 -0.26
C MET A 102 3.77 -13.54 -1.45
N PRO A 103 3.72 -12.19 -1.45
CA PRO A 103 4.37 -11.40 -2.47
C PRO A 103 5.89 -11.36 -2.24
N PHE A 104 6.65 -11.14 -3.30
CA PHE A 104 8.08 -10.87 -3.20
C PHE A 104 8.33 -9.37 -3.41
N LEU A 105 9.37 -8.85 -2.77
CA LEU A 105 9.83 -7.49 -3.02
C LEU A 105 10.61 -7.45 -4.35
N PRO A 106 10.24 -6.59 -5.31
CA PRO A 106 11.03 -6.39 -6.51
C PRO A 106 12.47 -5.97 -6.21
N SER A 107 13.45 -6.62 -6.82
CA SER A 107 14.88 -6.33 -6.60
C SER A 107 15.30 -4.91 -7.00
N GLY A 108 14.55 -4.27 -7.90
CA GLY A 108 14.80 -2.90 -8.33
C GLY A 108 14.12 -1.80 -7.52
N VAL A 109 13.32 -2.14 -6.50
CA VAL A 109 12.52 -1.15 -5.76
C VAL A 109 12.87 -1.19 -4.27
N SER A 110 13.25 -0.03 -3.72
CA SER A 110 13.45 0.12 -2.28
C SER A 110 12.13 0.45 -1.57
N LEU A 111 11.88 -0.15 -0.41
CA LEU A 111 10.85 0.34 0.52
C LEU A 111 11.53 1.27 1.52
N VAL A 112 10.95 2.45 1.78
CA VAL A 112 11.49 3.41 2.74
C VAL A 112 10.37 4.04 3.61
N PRO A 113 10.66 4.44 4.86
CA PRO A 113 9.68 5.09 5.73
C PRO A 113 9.64 6.60 5.50
N ASP A 114 8.45 7.19 5.68
CA ASP A 114 8.15 8.62 5.87
C ASP A 114 8.46 9.58 4.70
N LYS A 115 9.67 9.54 4.14
CA LYS A 115 10.12 10.45 3.08
C LYS A 115 10.96 9.70 2.05
N PRO A 116 11.02 10.18 0.79
CA PRO A 116 11.95 9.65 -0.19
C PRO A 116 13.40 9.71 0.31
N ASP A 117 14.12 8.62 0.12
CA ASP A 117 15.55 8.53 0.37
C ASP A 117 16.31 8.93 -0.91
N MET A 118 17.12 10.00 -0.84
CA MET A 118 17.84 10.56 -1.98
C MET A 118 18.98 9.65 -2.47
N ASP A 119 19.43 8.70 -1.63
CA ASP A 119 20.46 7.74 -1.99
C ASP A 119 19.88 6.47 -2.66
N LYS A 120 18.55 6.40 -2.76
CA LYS A 120 17.82 5.30 -3.42
C LYS A 120 17.23 5.78 -4.74
N GLY A 121 17.22 4.89 -5.74
CA GLY A 121 16.55 5.15 -7.01
C GLY A 121 15.04 4.95 -6.90
N GLN A 122 14.50 4.05 -7.71
CA GLN A 122 13.10 3.69 -7.68
C GLN A 122 12.69 3.16 -6.29
N GLN A 123 11.63 3.72 -5.73
CA GLN A 123 11.26 3.44 -4.34
C GLN A 123 9.77 3.59 -4.07
N VAL A 124 9.33 2.96 -2.99
CA VAL A 124 8.01 3.13 -2.40
C VAL A 124 8.19 3.67 -0.99
N VAL A 125 7.67 4.87 -0.77
CA VAL A 125 7.62 5.54 0.53
C VAL A 125 6.36 5.10 1.24
N VAL A 126 6.49 4.68 2.50
CA VAL A 126 5.38 4.23 3.33
C VAL A 126 5.21 5.21 4.49
N ARG A 127 3.99 5.75 4.63
CA ARG A 127 3.63 6.71 5.68
C ARG A 127 2.36 6.25 6.41
N GLY A 128 2.33 6.49 7.71
CA GLY A 128 1.12 6.38 8.52
C GLY A 128 0.43 7.73 8.63
N ASP A 129 -0.90 7.72 8.65
CA ASP A 129 -1.74 8.89 8.95
C ASP A 129 -2.64 8.49 10.12
N ASP A 130 -2.20 8.80 11.33
CA ASP A 130 -2.89 8.46 12.57
C ASP A 130 -4.23 9.20 12.71
N GLU A 131 -4.33 10.43 12.20
CA GLU A 131 -5.56 11.22 12.26
C GLU A 131 -6.67 10.60 11.39
N ARG A 132 -6.32 10.19 10.16
CA ARG A 132 -7.28 9.57 9.23
C ARG A 132 -7.35 8.05 9.38
N GLN A 133 -6.48 7.44 10.20
CA GLN A 133 -6.30 5.99 10.34
C GLN A 133 -6.03 5.31 8.99
N MET A 134 -5.10 5.89 8.21
CA MET A 134 -4.76 5.43 6.87
C MET A 134 -3.28 5.05 6.75
N MET A 135 -3.01 4.06 5.91
CA MET A 135 -1.70 3.88 5.28
C MET A 135 -1.67 4.71 4.01
N ILE A 136 -0.62 5.51 3.84
CA ILE A 136 -0.35 6.26 2.63
C ILE A 136 0.93 5.72 2.02
N VAL A 137 0.87 5.29 0.77
CA VAL A 137 1.98 4.64 0.08
C VAL A 137 2.20 5.30 -1.27
N GLU A 138 3.40 5.82 -1.46
CA GLU A 138 3.76 6.66 -2.58
C GLU A 138 4.90 6.00 -3.38
N GLY A 139 4.71 5.81 -4.68
CA GLY A 139 5.71 5.24 -5.58
C GLY A 139 6.45 6.33 -6.34
N TYR A 140 7.78 6.31 -6.28
CA TYR A 140 8.68 7.25 -6.92
C TYR A 140 9.58 6.52 -7.94
N LEU A 141 9.73 7.09 -9.13
CA LEU A 141 10.78 6.68 -10.08
C LEU A 141 12.12 7.35 -9.74
N ASP A 142 12.06 8.57 -9.24
CA ASP A 142 13.17 9.41 -8.79
C ASP A 142 12.77 10.05 -7.46
N PRO A 143 13.58 9.95 -6.38
CA PRO A 143 13.29 10.59 -5.10
C PRO A 143 13.08 12.11 -5.16
N GLN A 144 13.66 12.80 -6.14
CA GLN A 144 13.52 14.25 -6.29
C GLN A 144 12.23 14.64 -7.03
N GLY A 145 11.60 13.69 -7.71
CA GLY A 145 10.37 13.89 -8.46
C GLY A 145 9.12 13.83 -7.59
N ALA A 146 7.98 14.17 -8.19
CA ALA A 146 6.68 13.88 -7.60
C ALA A 146 6.39 12.36 -7.62
N PRO A 147 5.61 11.83 -6.66
CA PRO A 147 5.21 10.44 -6.71
C PRO A 147 4.38 10.16 -7.97
N VAL A 148 4.75 9.11 -8.70
CA VAL A 148 4.02 8.64 -9.90
C VAL A 148 2.83 7.75 -9.54
N LEU A 149 2.80 7.24 -8.30
CA LEU A 149 1.69 6.48 -7.73
C LEU A 149 1.44 6.94 -6.30
N VAL A 150 0.17 7.09 -5.93
CA VAL A 150 -0.25 7.27 -4.55
C VAL A 150 -1.40 6.32 -4.28
N LYS A 151 -1.27 5.50 -3.23
CA LYS A 151 -2.29 4.57 -2.78
C LYS A 151 -2.54 4.79 -1.30
N GLU A 152 -3.81 4.83 -0.95
CA GLU A 152 -4.24 4.99 0.44
C GLU A 152 -5.20 3.87 0.78
N TRP A 153 -5.07 3.30 1.98
CA TRP A 153 -6.05 2.36 2.52
C TRP A 153 -6.18 2.51 4.02
N ARG A 154 -7.37 2.18 4.54
CA ARG A 154 -7.62 2.19 5.98
C ARG A 154 -6.71 1.18 6.67
N PHE A 155 -6.06 1.60 7.76
CA PHE A 155 -5.28 0.69 8.59
C PHE A 155 -6.23 -0.14 9.47
N PRO A 156 -6.09 -1.48 9.51
CA PRO A 156 -7.16 -2.36 9.99
C PRO A 156 -7.31 -2.41 11.51
N LEU A 157 -6.32 -1.96 12.27
CA LEU A 157 -6.33 -2.02 13.74
C LEU A 157 -6.85 -0.73 14.40
N GLY A 158 -7.07 0.32 13.61
CA GLY A 158 -7.62 1.61 14.04
C GLY A 158 -9.10 1.54 14.38
N GLY A 159 -9.42 1.15 15.61
CA GLY A 159 -10.79 1.23 16.13
C GLY A 159 -11.14 0.23 17.22
N LYS A 160 -10.50 0.33 18.38
CA LYS A 160 -11.19 0.11 19.68
C LYS A 160 -10.63 1.10 20.70
N ALA A 161 -11.27 2.27 20.77
CA ALA A 161 -11.37 2.99 22.03
C ALA A 161 -12.69 2.51 22.65
N ASP A 162 -12.55 1.76 23.75
CA ASP A 162 -13.57 1.25 24.68
C ASP A 162 -14.69 0.33 24.13
#